data_AF-A0AAW1UYM1-F1
#
_entry.id   AF-A0AAW1UYM1-F1
#
_cell.length_a   1.000
_cell.length_b   1.000
_cell.length_c   1.000
_cell.angle_alpha   90.00
_cell.angle_beta   90.00
_cell.angle_gamma   90.00
#
_symmetry.space_group_name_H-M   'P 1'
#
loop_
_entity.id
_entity.type
_entity.pdbx_description
1 polymer ?
#
loop_
_entity_poly.entity_id
_entity_poly.type
_entity_poly.pdbx_seq_one_letter_code
_entity_poly.pdbx_strand_id
1 'polypeptide(L)'
;MPILSKIRDFISRNKNKFFLGGIIITGSVFLTKYAQQKLKDWQEKEMLEFLDRTRKQQHFENISRTWNQTFVTLANSLTDIVSQAFDTDKIISELRSKPHNKMSSWENLKCKNVVDLIDLKKQMRLCDIDALFWSLETAICDSEDNPLDNLNSYINWRLNDNGTNEDIYHDLIRDSQDLLETDEVKSLTSQCVNRGFIQLANQLSDFYMEQSTTGSKDLVYSNQEDFDHFKIKKPLAKLLPIINGLLSKNSFPEKLKQQLITYDKPQIFAANIFESLL
;
A
#
# COMPACT_ATOMS: atom_id res chain seq x y z
N MET A 1 -2.69 -74.43 -55.57
CA MET A 1 -3.04 -73.22 -56.35
C MET A 1 -2.55 -72.00 -55.60
N PRO A 2 -1.58 -71.23 -56.12
CA PRO A 2 -0.97 -70.18 -55.31
C PRO A 2 -1.83 -68.92 -55.43
N ILE A 3 -2.56 -68.61 -54.35
CA ILE A 3 -3.31 -67.35 -54.20
C ILE A 3 -2.39 -66.13 -54.38
N LEU A 4 -1.11 -66.29 -54.06
CA LEU A 4 -0.05 -65.30 -54.24
C LEU A 4 0.25 -64.95 -55.70
N SER A 5 0.08 -65.87 -56.67
CA SER A 5 0.32 -65.53 -58.08
C SER A 5 -0.79 -64.65 -58.65
N LYS A 6 -2.06 -64.94 -58.28
CA LYS A 6 -3.21 -64.10 -58.66
C LYS A 6 -3.14 -62.69 -58.05
N ILE A 7 -2.68 -62.58 -56.81
CA ILE A 7 -2.44 -61.29 -56.14
C ILE A 7 -1.31 -60.53 -56.83
N ARG A 8 -0.20 -61.21 -57.19
CA ARG A 8 0.93 -60.60 -57.90
C ARG A 8 0.54 -60.08 -59.28
N ASP A 9 -0.24 -60.85 -60.05
CA ASP A 9 -0.70 -60.45 -61.37
C ASP A 9 -1.67 -59.27 -61.29
N PHE A 10 -2.56 -59.25 -60.29
CA PHE A 10 -3.51 -58.16 -60.06
C PHE A 10 -2.82 -56.85 -59.64
N ILE A 11 -1.85 -56.92 -58.72
CA ILE A 11 -0.99 -55.79 -58.35
C ILE A 11 -0.19 -55.31 -59.56
N SER A 12 0.31 -56.23 -60.38
CA SER A 12 1.15 -55.88 -61.52
C SER A 12 0.40 -55.14 -62.64
N ARG A 13 -0.91 -55.37 -62.75
CA ARG A 13 -1.78 -54.76 -63.75
C ARG A 13 -2.31 -53.38 -63.34
N ASN A 14 -2.33 -53.08 -62.04
CA ASN A 14 -2.82 -51.82 -61.47
C ASN A 14 -1.73 -51.04 -60.70
N LYS A 15 -0.43 -51.28 -60.97
CA LYS A 15 0.72 -50.71 -60.23
C LYS A 15 0.61 -49.21 -60.01
N ASN A 16 0.20 -48.45 -61.03
CA ASN A 16 0.10 -46.99 -60.95
C ASN A 16 -0.99 -46.54 -59.96
N LYS A 17 -2.09 -47.30 -59.83
CA LYS A 17 -3.19 -46.99 -58.91
C LYS A 17 -2.84 -47.34 -57.45
N PHE A 18 -2.13 -48.45 -57.24
CA PHE A 18 -1.62 -48.81 -55.91
C PHE A 18 -0.52 -47.88 -55.43
N PHE A 19 0.38 -47.46 -56.31
CA PHE A 19 1.43 -46.50 -55.98
C PHE A 19 0.82 -45.13 -55.62
N LEU A 20 -0.14 -44.65 -56.41
CA LEU A 20 -0.86 -43.41 -56.13
C LEU A 20 -1.64 -43.48 -54.81
N GLY A 21 -2.35 -44.59 -54.56
CA GLY A 21 -3.06 -44.80 -53.28
C GLY A 21 -2.12 -44.87 -52.07
N GLY A 22 -0.97 -45.53 -52.20
CA GLY A 22 0.05 -45.60 -51.15
C GLY A 22 0.62 -44.22 -50.80
N ILE A 23 0.97 -43.41 -51.80
CA ILE A 23 1.47 -42.04 -51.58
C ILE A 23 0.44 -41.18 -50.86
N ILE A 24 -0.84 -41.27 -51.24
CA ILE A 24 -1.91 -40.49 -50.61
C ILE A 24 -2.07 -40.87 -49.12
N ILE A 25 -2.09 -42.18 -48.83
CA ILE A 25 -2.26 -42.67 -47.45
C ILE A 25 -1.04 -42.27 -46.60
N THR A 26 0.18 -42.52 -47.09
CA THR A 26 1.40 -42.19 -46.36
C THR A 26 1.56 -40.68 -46.18
N GLY A 27 1.26 -39.88 -47.20
CA GLY A 27 1.27 -38.42 -47.13
C GLY A 27 0.28 -37.88 -46.11
N SER A 28 -0.95 -38.40 -46.09
CA SER A 28 -1.98 -38.02 -45.10
C SER A 28 -1.54 -38.35 -43.66
N VAL A 29 -1.00 -39.55 -43.43
CA VAL A 29 -0.49 -39.93 -42.10
C VAL A 29 0.69 -39.05 -41.69
N PHE A 30 1.62 -38.75 -42.61
CA PHE A 30 2.76 -37.90 -42.33
C PHE A 30 2.33 -36.47 -41.99
N LEU A 31 1.42 -35.89 -42.77
CA LEU A 31 0.89 -34.55 -42.52
C LEU A 31 0.14 -34.46 -41.18
N THR A 32 -0.66 -35.49 -40.86
CA THR A 32 -1.40 -35.57 -39.60
C THR A 32 -0.45 -35.65 -38.41
N LYS A 33 0.57 -36.50 -38.46
CA LYS A 33 1.59 -36.60 -37.41
C LYS A 33 2.37 -35.30 -37.26
N TYR A 34 2.74 -34.66 -38.37
CA TYR A 34 3.43 -33.37 -38.34
C TYR A 34 2.56 -32.27 -37.72
N ALA A 35 1.28 -32.20 -38.08
CA ALA A 35 0.34 -31.26 -37.50
C ALA A 35 0.15 -31.49 -35.98
N GLN A 36 0.02 -32.74 -35.55
CA GLN A 36 -0.08 -33.11 -34.13
C GLN A 36 1.19 -32.73 -33.35
N GLN A 37 2.36 -33.02 -33.91
CA GLN A 37 3.63 -32.68 -33.28
C GLN A 37 3.80 -31.17 -33.17
N LYS A 38 3.53 -30.43 -34.25
CA LYS A 38 3.62 -28.97 -34.25
C LYS A 38 2.63 -28.32 -33.28
N LEU A 39 1.42 -28.87 -33.14
CA LEU A 39 0.45 -28.38 -32.17
C LEU A 39 0.92 -28.62 -30.73
N LYS A 40 1.50 -29.80 -30.47
CA LYS A 40 2.08 -30.14 -29.18
C LYS A 40 3.26 -29.21 -28.83
N ASP A 41 4.19 -28.99 -29.76
CA ASP A 41 5.33 -28.09 -29.53
C ASP A 41 4.87 -26.65 -29.23
N TRP A 42 3.81 -26.20 -29.91
CA TRP A 42 3.21 -24.89 -29.67
C TRP A 42 2.54 -24.82 -28.29
N GLN A 43 1.77 -25.85 -27.90
CA GLN A 43 1.17 -25.96 -26.57
C GLN A 43 2.24 -26.05 -25.47
N GLU A 44 3.33 -26.79 -25.67
CA GLU A 44 4.43 -26.88 -24.73
C GLU A 44 5.10 -25.52 -24.53
N LYS A 45 5.30 -24.76 -25.61
CA LYS A 45 5.85 -23.41 -25.54
C LYS A 45 4.93 -22.47 -24.76
N GLU A 46 3.64 -22.44 -25.07
CA GLU A 46 2.66 -21.62 -24.34
C GLU A 46 2.57 -22.03 -22.87
N MET A 47 2.56 -23.33 -22.58
CA MET A 47 2.52 -23.86 -21.23
C MET A 47 3.78 -23.48 -20.44
N LEU A 48 4.97 -23.51 -21.06
CA LEU A 48 6.22 -23.09 -20.42
C LEU A 48 6.23 -21.60 -20.11
N GLU A 49 5.83 -20.76 -21.06
CA GLU A 49 5.71 -19.30 -20.85
C GLU A 49 4.67 -18.99 -19.76
N PHE A 50 3.54 -19.71 -19.76
CA PHE A 50 2.52 -19.58 -18.73
C PHE A 50 3.01 -20.01 -17.34
N LEU A 51 3.77 -21.10 -17.27
CA LEU A 51 4.34 -21.61 -16.03
C LEU A 51 5.38 -20.64 -15.46
N ASP A 52 6.25 -20.07 -16.30
CA ASP A 52 7.24 -19.08 -15.86
C ASP A 52 6.56 -17.81 -15.31
N ARG A 53 5.55 -17.28 -16.01
CA ARG A 53 4.76 -16.12 -15.54
C ARG A 53 4.06 -16.43 -14.22
N THR A 54 3.46 -17.60 -14.10
CA THR A 54 2.76 -18.02 -12.87
C THR A 54 3.73 -18.19 -11.72
N ARG A 55 4.92 -18.76 -11.95
CA ARG A 55 5.96 -18.90 -10.94
C ARG A 55 6.43 -17.54 -10.42
N LYS A 56 6.71 -16.59 -11.32
CA LYS A 56 7.10 -15.21 -10.96
C LYS A 56 6.00 -14.50 -10.19
N GLN A 57 4.76 -14.60 -10.66
CA GLN A 57 3.60 -14.02 -10.00
C GLN A 57 3.40 -14.60 -8.59
N GLN A 58 3.46 -15.93 -8.44
CA GLN A 58 3.36 -16.59 -7.13
C GLN A 58 4.49 -16.16 -6.19
N HIS A 59 5.71 -16.00 -6.72
CA HIS A 59 6.84 -15.54 -5.92
C HIS A 59 6.60 -14.12 -5.41
N PHE A 60 6.14 -13.21 -6.27
CA PHE A 60 5.76 -11.86 -5.89
C PHE A 60 4.62 -11.84 -4.86
N GLU A 61 3.56 -12.63 -5.07
CA GLU A 61 2.43 -12.74 -4.14
C GLU A 61 2.87 -13.24 -2.75
N ASN A 62 3.78 -14.22 -2.71
CA ASN A 62 4.34 -14.72 -1.46
C ASN A 62 5.18 -13.64 -0.75
N ILE A 63 6.05 -12.93 -1.47
CA ILE A 63 6.82 -11.82 -0.91
C ILE A 63 5.89 -10.72 -0.40
N SER A 64 4.88 -10.33 -1.17
CA SER A 64 3.91 -9.30 -0.80
C SER A 64 3.14 -9.69 0.47
N ARG A 65 2.76 -10.96 0.60
CA ARG A 65 2.13 -11.47 1.82
C ARG A 65 3.05 -11.37 3.03
N THR A 66 4.31 -11.80 2.89
CA THR A 66 5.30 -11.69 3.96
C THR A 66 5.55 -10.23 4.33
N TRP A 67 5.72 -9.36 3.34
CA TRP A 67 5.90 -7.92 3.54
C TRP A 67 4.72 -7.30 4.29
N ASN A 68 3.48 -7.62 3.91
CA ASN A 68 2.28 -7.14 4.61
C ASN A 68 2.26 -7.56 6.09
N GLN A 69 2.65 -8.80 6.39
CA GLN A 69 2.76 -9.27 7.77
C GLN A 69 3.85 -8.51 8.55
N THR A 70 5.04 -8.38 7.96
CA THR A 70 6.15 -7.64 8.55
C THR A 70 5.80 -6.16 8.76
N PHE A 71 5.14 -5.53 7.80
CA PHE A 71 4.67 -4.16 7.88
C PHE A 71 3.74 -3.95 9.08
N VAL A 72 2.74 -4.82 9.27
CA VAL A 72 1.82 -4.73 10.42
C VAL A 72 2.58 -4.86 11.74
N THR A 73 3.52 -5.82 11.83
CA THR A 73 4.32 -6.02 13.04
C THR A 73 5.19 -4.79 13.37
N LEU A 74 5.88 -4.24 12.38
CA LEU A 74 6.72 -3.05 12.56
C LEU A 74 5.88 -1.81 12.85
N ALA A 75 4.74 -1.63 12.18
CA ALA A 75 3.84 -0.51 12.41
C ALA A 75 3.27 -0.53 13.84
N ASN A 76 2.97 -1.70 14.39
CA ASN A 76 2.56 -1.84 15.79
C ASN A 76 3.68 -1.39 16.73
N SER A 77 4.90 -1.90 16.54
CA SER A 77 6.05 -1.50 17.35
C SER A 77 6.34 -0.01 17.26
N LEU A 78 6.22 0.58 16.07
CA LEU A 78 6.41 2.02 15.89
C LEU A 78 5.32 2.82 16.60
N THR A 79 4.06 2.38 16.51
CA THR A 79 2.93 3.03 17.21
C THR A 79 3.14 3.01 18.72
N ASP A 80 3.63 1.91 19.27
CA ASP A 80 3.94 1.78 20.70
C ASP A 80 5.07 2.71 21.12
N ILE A 81 6.16 2.77 20.33
CA ILE A 81 7.29 3.68 20.59
C ILE A 81 6.87 5.13 20.51
N VAL A 82 6.10 5.51 19.48
CA VAL A 82 5.56 6.87 19.31
C VAL A 82 4.63 7.21 20.48
N SER A 83 3.74 6.30 20.88
CA SER A 83 2.85 6.52 22.02
C SER A 83 3.63 6.70 23.34
N GLN A 84 4.72 5.95 23.52
CA GLN A 84 5.61 6.08 24.67
C GLN A 84 6.43 7.39 24.64
N ALA A 85 6.89 7.82 23.46
CA ALA A 85 7.69 9.02 23.29
C ALA A 85 6.86 10.30 23.44
N PHE A 86 5.59 10.28 23.01
CA PHE A 86 4.69 11.43 23.05
C PHE A 86 3.74 11.45 24.25
N ASP A 87 3.95 10.59 25.27
CA ASP A 87 3.19 10.35 26.51
C ASP A 87 2.18 11.45 26.91
N THR A 88 1.11 11.56 26.12
CA THR A 88 0.10 12.61 26.23
C THR A 88 -0.76 12.39 27.46
N ASP A 89 -0.83 11.15 27.95
CA ASP A 89 -1.61 10.73 29.10
C ASP A 89 -1.05 11.29 30.40
N LYS A 90 0.28 11.41 30.54
CA LYS A 90 0.89 12.13 31.67
C LYS A 90 0.47 13.60 31.69
N ILE A 91 0.56 14.30 30.56
CA ILE A 91 0.19 15.72 30.49
C ILE A 91 -1.32 15.93 30.72
N ILE A 92 -2.16 15.05 30.19
CA ILE A 92 -3.62 15.07 30.42
C ILE A 92 -3.97 14.74 31.88
N SER A 93 -3.24 13.83 32.52
CA SER A 93 -3.43 13.51 33.95
C SER A 93 -2.99 14.64 34.89
N GLU A 94 -1.92 15.37 34.55
CA GLU A 94 -1.53 16.60 35.24
C GLU A 94 -2.58 17.71 35.08
N LEU A 95 -3.13 17.87 33.87
CA LEU A 95 -4.21 18.82 33.58
C LEU A 95 -5.50 18.51 34.36
N ARG A 96 -5.76 17.22 34.67
CA ARG A 96 -6.93 16.77 35.43
C ARG A 96 -6.76 16.96 36.94
N SER A 97 -5.52 16.98 37.45
CA SER A 97 -5.22 17.02 38.89
C SER A 97 -4.84 18.42 39.43
N LYS A 98 -4.32 19.36 38.61
CA LYS A 98 -3.98 20.73 39.05
C LYS A 98 -4.40 21.83 38.05
N PRO A 99 -5.37 22.71 38.39
CA PRO A 99 -5.88 23.71 37.46
C PRO A 99 -5.07 25.02 37.39
N HIS A 100 -4.05 25.23 38.22
CA HIS A 100 -3.37 26.53 38.34
C HIS A 100 -2.35 26.84 37.22
N ASN A 101 -1.84 25.81 36.52
CA ASN A 101 -0.84 25.93 35.45
C ASN A 101 -1.34 25.41 34.09
N LYS A 102 -2.67 25.43 33.84
CA LYS A 102 -3.26 24.91 32.60
C LYS A 102 -2.57 25.49 31.35
N MET A 103 -2.30 26.79 31.32
CA MET A 103 -1.73 27.46 30.15
C MET A 103 -0.35 26.90 29.79
N SER A 104 0.54 26.74 30.77
CA SER A 104 1.91 26.23 30.56
C SER A 104 1.94 24.74 30.20
N SER A 105 1.04 23.92 30.74
CA SER A 105 0.92 22.51 30.35
C SER A 105 0.31 22.34 28.95
N TRP A 106 -0.61 23.21 28.54
CA TRP A 106 -1.10 23.27 27.16
C TRP A 106 -0.03 23.78 26.19
N GLU A 107 0.85 24.69 26.63
CA GLU A 107 2.02 25.15 25.86
C GLU A 107 3.10 24.09 25.71
N ASN A 108 3.29 23.18 26.68
CA ASN A 108 4.17 22.03 26.51
C ASN A 108 3.56 20.93 25.61
N LEU A 109 2.23 20.83 25.53
CA LEU A 109 1.51 19.98 24.56
C LEU A 109 1.50 20.57 23.15
N LYS A 110 1.60 21.89 23.01
CA LYS A 110 1.94 22.52 21.74
C LYS A 110 3.36 22.09 21.42
N CYS A 111 3.52 21.03 20.64
CA CYS A 111 4.81 20.72 20.06
C CYS A 111 5.40 22.02 19.47
N LYS A 112 6.56 22.39 20.03
CA LYS A 112 7.43 23.51 19.66
C LYS A 112 7.35 23.76 18.14
N ASN A 113 6.97 24.99 17.79
CA ASN A 113 7.08 25.68 16.50
C ASN A 113 5.86 25.81 15.58
N VAL A 114 4.90 24.86 15.51
CA VAL A 114 3.82 24.99 14.47
C VAL A 114 2.44 25.34 15.04
N VAL A 115 2.13 24.95 16.28
CA VAL A 115 0.80 25.17 16.88
C VAL A 115 0.70 26.49 17.65
N ASP A 116 1.78 27.26 17.75
CA ASP A 116 1.79 28.57 18.43
C ASP A 116 0.98 29.66 17.73
N LEU A 117 0.59 29.43 16.47
CA LEU A 117 -0.25 30.36 15.70
C LEU A 117 -1.77 30.20 15.98
N ILE A 118 -2.17 29.29 16.88
CA ILE A 118 -3.58 28.95 17.08
C ILE A 118 -4.03 29.19 18.52
N ASP A 119 -4.95 30.15 18.69
CA ASP A 119 -5.63 30.37 19.97
C ASP A 119 -6.53 29.15 20.30
N LEU A 120 -6.33 28.55 21.47
CA LEU A 120 -7.11 27.43 22.02
C LEU A 120 -8.62 27.69 22.05
N LYS A 121 -9.03 28.98 22.06
CA LYS A 121 -10.43 29.43 22.02
C LYS A 121 -11.02 29.52 20.61
N LYS A 122 -10.19 29.44 19.56
CA LYS A 122 -10.66 29.56 18.18
C LYS A 122 -11.61 28.42 17.84
N GLN A 123 -12.82 28.77 17.40
CA GLN A 123 -13.77 27.78 16.90
C GLN A 123 -13.35 27.40 15.48
N MET A 124 -13.07 26.12 15.24
CA MET A 124 -12.58 25.64 13.95
C MET A 124 -13.61 24.70 13.30
N ARG A 125 -13.82 24.89 12.00
CA ARG A 125 -14.54 23.95 11.13
C ARG A 125 -13.58 22.87 10.64
N LEU A 126 -14.13 21.80 10.07
CA LEU A 126 -13.34 20.74 9.44
C LEU A 126 -12.40 21.28 8.34
N CYS A 127 -12.87 22.19 7.49
CA CYS A 127 -12.02 22.83 6.46
C CYS A 127 -10.88 23.68 7.06
N ASP A 128 -11.08 24.26 8.24
CA ASP A 128 -10.03 25.02 8.91
C ASP A 128 -8.96 24.07 9.50
N ILE A 129 -9.31 22.80 9.74
CA ILE A 129 -8.40 21.74 10.20
C ILE A 129 -7.60 21.16 9.04
N ASP A 130 -8.24 20.95 7.89
CA ASP A 130 -7.53 20.55 6.67
C ASP A 130 -6.50 21.61 6.26
N ALA A 131 -6.86 22.88 6.36
CA ALA A 131 -5.94 24.00 6.14
C ALA A 131 -4.77 24.01 7.14
N LEU A 132 -5.01 23.58 8.40
CA LEU A 132 -3.93 23.44 9.39
C LEU A 132 -3.01 22.27 9.06
N PHE A 133 -3.53 21.12 8.67
CA PHE A 133 -2.71 20.00 8.24
C PHE A 133 -1.87 20.35 7.02
N TRP A 134 -2.45 21.06 6.06
CA TRP A 134 -1.70 21.54 4.89
C TRP A 134 -0.64 22.58 5.27
N SER A 135 -0.93 23.48 6.21
CA SER A 135 0.07 24.44 6.72
C SER A 135 1.20 23.75 7.49
N LEU A 136 0.89 22.67 8.22
CA LEU A 136 1.86 21.86 8.92
C LEU A 136 2.75 21.09 7.93
N GLU A 137 2.14 20.45 6.93
CA GLU A 137 2.87 19.76 5.86
C GLU A 137 3.81 20.72 5.14
N THR A 138 3.33 21.91 4.77
CA THR A 138 4.15 22.94 4.10
C THR A 138 5.28 23.43 5.02
N ALA A 139 5.01 23.69 6.29
CA ALA A 139 6.03 24.11 7.25
C ALA A 139 7.11 23.04 7.50
N ILE A 140 6.75 21.75 7.42
CA ILE A 140 7.68 20.64 7.53
C ILE A 140 8.50 20.48 6.23
N CYS A 141 7.86 20.62 5.06
CA CYS A 141 8.54 20.55 3.77
C CYS A 141 9.45 21.75 3.48
N ASP A 142 9.14 22.93 4.02
CA ASP A 142 9.94 24.16 3.88
C ASP A 142 11.18 24.18 4.80
N SER A 143 11.30 23.23 5.74
CA SER A 143 12.45 23.14 6.63
C SER A 143 13.68 22.57 5.92
N GLU A 144 14.89 23.04 6.27
CA GLU A 144 16.16 22.54 5.70
C GLU A 144 16.34 21.01 5.87
N ASP A 145 15.67 20.43 6.88
CA ASP A 145 15.57 18.99 7.12
C ASP A 145 14.24 18.41 6.58
N ASN A 146 13.93 18.63 5.30
CA ASN A 146 12.70 18.08 4.71
C ASN A 146 12.70 16.53 4.85
N PRO A 147 11.75 15.95 5.61
CA PRO A 147 11.72 14.52 5.85
C PRO A 147 11.43 13.71 4.58
N LEU A 148 10.86 14.34 3.55
CA LEU A 148 10.62 13.70 2.26
C LEU A 148 11.87 13.65 1.38
N ASP A 149 12.72 14.68 1.44
CA ASP A 149 13.96 14.73 0.66
C ASP A 149 15.11 13.99 1.34
N ASN A 150 15.12 13.95 2.67
CA ASN A 150 16.16 13.34 3.49
C ASN A 150 15.71 12.02 4.14
N LEU A 151 14.79 11.25 3.54
CA LEU A 151 14.36 9.94 4.08
C LEU A 151 15.54 9.04 4.46
N ASN A 152 16.60 9.12 3.66
CA ASN A 152 17.84 8.40 3.84
C ASN A 152 18.57 8.72 5.16
N SER A 153 18.50 9.97 5.65
CA SER A 153 19.18 10.39 6.90
C SER A 153 18.51 9.85 8.16
N TYR A 154 17.23 9.47 8.08
CA TYR A 154 16.47 8.90 9.20
C TYR A 154 16.72 7.40 9.39
N ILE A 155 17.32 6.73 8.40
CA ILE A 155 17.66 5.32 8.47
C ILE A 155 19.13 5.19 8.88
N ASN A 156 19.38 4.51 10.00
CA ASN A 156 20.73 4.16 10.39
C ASN A 156 21.17 2.90 9.61
N TRP A 157 21.82 3.10 8.47
CA TRP A 157 22.34 2.02 7.62
C TRP A 157 23.52 1.25 8.21
N ARG A 158 24.03 1.66 9.38
CA ARG A 158 25.21 1.05 9.99
C ARG A 158 24.87 -0.27 10.67
N LEU A 159 25.27 -1.37 10.02
CA LEU A 159 25.22 -2.71 10.59
C LEU A 159 26.42 -2.94 11.54
N ASN A 160 26.18 -3.70 12.61
CA ASN A 160 27.22 -4.10 13.55
C ASN A 160 28.10 -5.16 12.88
N ASP A 161 29.31 -4.74 12.55
CA ASP A 161 30.25 -5.40 11.66
C ASP A 161 30.79 -6.72 12.25
N ASN A 162 30.52 -7.84 11.58
CA ASN A 162 31.17 -9.14 11.78
C ASN A 162 30.88 -10.07 10.57
N GLY A 163 31.51 -9.83 9.41
CA GLY A 163 31.92 -10.93 8.51
C GLY A 163 31.52 -10.94 7.02
N THR A 164 32.56 -11.08 6.18
CA THR A 164 32.74 -11.92 4.97
C THR A 164 31.89 -11.74 3.71
N ASN A 165 30.73 -11.07 3.73
CA ASN A 165 29.91 -10.82 2.54
C ASN A 165 29.71 -9.31 2.29
N GLU A 166 30.72 -8.51 2.64
CA GLU A 166 30.67 -7.05 2.58
C GLU A 166 30.23 -6.54 1.22
N ASP A 167 30.75 -7.08 0.11
CA ASP A 167 30.51 -6.53 -1.22
C ASP A 167 29.04 -6.60 -1.65
N ILE A 168 28.40 -7.78 -1.53
CA ILE A 168 27.00 -7.98 -1.93
C ILE A 168 26.05 -7.20 -1.01
N TYR A 169 26.33 -7.17 0.29
CA TYR A 169 25.50 -6.41 1.24
C TYR A 169 25.66 -4.91 1.06
N HIS A 170 26.87 -4.42 0.78
CA HIS A 170 27.10 -3.02 0.46
C HIS A 170 26.42 -2.60 -0.83
N ASP A 171 26.46 -3.44 -1.87
CA ASP A 171 25.74 -3.18 -3.11
C ASP A 171 24.23 -3.14 -2.87
N LEU A 172 23.65 -4.08 -2.12
CA LEU A 172 22.22 -4.08 -1.80
C LEU A 172 21.79 -2.84 -0.98
N ILE A 173 22.62 -2.43 -0.02
CA ILE A 173 22.37 -1.22 0.78
C ILE A 173 22.44 0.03 -0.09
N ARG A 174 23.44 0.12 -0.98
CA ARG A 174 23.57 1.23 -1.92
C ARG A 174 22.37 1.30 -2.86
N ASP A 175 21.97 0.18 -3.47
CA ASP A 175 20.82 0.14 -4.37
C ASP A 175 19.52 0.50 -3.63
N SER A 176 19.39 0.12 -2.36
CA SER A 176 18.25 0.51 -1.50
C SER A 176 18.28 2.00 -1.15
N GLN A 177 19.46 2.57 -0.96
CA GLN A 177 19.65 3.99 -0.71
C GLN A 177 19.26 4.83 -1.94
N ASP A 178 19.75 4.43 -3.12
CA ASP A 178 19.43 5.09 -4.39
C ASP A 178 17.91 5.02 -4.69
N LEU A 179 17.28 3.89 -4.37
CA LEU A 179 15.83 3.74 -4.51
C LEU A 179 15.05 4.73 -3.64
N LEU A 180 15.49 5.00 -2.41
CA LEU A 180 14.83 5.94 -1.50
C LEU A 180 14.97 7.41 -1.94
N GLU A 181 16.03 7.74 -2.67
CA GLU A 181 16.26 9.09 -3.21
C GLU A 181 15.46 9.36 -4.49
N THR A 182 14.85 8.32 -5.06
CA THR A 182 14.06 8.41 -6.29
C THR A 182 12.77 9.22 -6.11
N ASP A 183 12.45 10.07 -7.10
CA ASP A 183 11.26 10.94 -7.09
C ASP A 183 9.94 10.18 -6.92
N GLU A 184 9.88 8.94 -7.41
CA GLU A 184 8.73 8.04 -7.24
C GLU A 184 8.46 7.72 -5.76
N VAL A 185 9.51 7.43 -4.98
CA VAL A 185 9.40 7.15 -3.54
C VAL A 185 8.99 8.40 -2.78
N LYS A 186 9.58 9.56 -3.11
CA LYS A 186 9.20 10.85 -2.52
C LYS A 186 7.73 11.18 -2.78
N SER A 187 7.27 11.03 -4.02
CA SER A 187 5.87 11.24 -4.40
C SER A 187 4.94 10.25 -3.71
N LEU A 188 5.31 8.98 -3.64
CA LEU A 188 4.51 7.96 -2.96
C LEU A 188 4.39 8.25 -1.46
N THR A 189 5.49 8.67 -0.84
CA THR A 189 5.53 9.02 0.58
C THR A 189 4.63 10.21 0.88
N SER A 190 4.71 11.29 0.08
CA SER A 190 3.78 12.43 0.20
C SER A 190 2.32 12.00 0.03
N GLN A 191 2.01 11.11 -0.91
CA GLN A 191 0.66 10.59 -1.10
C GLN A 191 0.18 9.75 0.10
N CYS A 192 1.06 8.95 0.70
CA CYS A 192 0.76 8.17 1.91
C CYS A 192 0.48 9.08 3.11
N VAL A 193 1.27 10.15 3.30
CA VAL A 193 1.07 11.16 4.34
C VAL A 193 -0.26 11.88 4.17
N ASN A 194 -0.55 12.37 2.96
CA ASN A 194 -1.80 13.03 2.62
C ASN A 194 -3.04 12.14 2.89
N ARG A 195 -2.95 10.85 2.55
CA ARG A 195 -4.00 9.87 2.88
C ARG A 195 -4.17 9.68 4.39
N GLY A 196 -3.08 9.70 5.14
CA GLY A 196 -3.10 9.69 6.60
C GLY A 196 -3.89 10.87 7.17
N PHE A 197 -3.64 12.09 6.67
CA PHE A 197 -4.38 13.28 7.08
C PHE A 197 -5.85 13.23 6.69
N ILE A 198 -6.19 12.80 5.47
CA ILE A 198 -7.58 12.61 5.04
C ILE A 198 -8.30 11.60 5.94
N GLN A 199 -7.64 10.50 6.29
CA GLN A 199 -8.22 9.49 7.18
C GLN A 199 -8.47 10.05 8.59
N LEU A 200 -7.56 10.89 9.07
CA LEU A 200 -7.71 11.56 10.36
C LEU A 200 -8.87 12.57 10.33
N ALA A 201 -8.97 13.35 9.24
CA ALA A 201 -10.08 14.28 9.01
C ALA A 201 -11.44 13.56 8.92
N ASN A 202 -11.51 12.42 8.23
CA ASN A 202 -12.71 11.60 8.16
C ASN A 202 -13.15 11.11 9.54
N GLN A 203 -12.22 10.57 10.33
CA GLN A 203 -12.55 10.15 11.70
C GLN A 203 -12.96 11.34 12.57
N LEU A 204 -12.34 12.49 12.38
CA LEU A 204 -12.72 13.70 13.09
C LEU A 204 -14.14 14.15 12.71
N SER A 205 -14.52 14.06 11.43
CA SER A 205 -15.86 14.34 10.94
C SER A 205 -16.94 13.50 11.65
N ASP A 206 -16.68 12.21 11.87
CA ASP A 206 -17.61 11.33 12.59
C ASP A 206 -17.91 11.87 14.01
N PHE A 207 -16.92 12.42 14.74
CA PHE A 207 -17.13 13.05 16.06
C PHE A 207 -17.81 14.42 15.99
N TYR A 208 -17.76 15.09 14.84
CA TYR A 208 -18.58 16.27 14.61
C TYR A 208 -20.05 15.89 14.41
N MET A 209 -20.33 14.72 13.81
CA MET A 209 -21.68 14.19 13.61
C MET A 209 -22.27 13.51 14.85
N GLU A 210 -21.49 12.77 15.64
CA GLU A 210 -22.02 11.96 16.75
C GLU A 210 -22.47 12.77 17.99
N GLN A 211 -21.95 13.99 18.17
CA GLN A 211 -22.33 14.87 19.27
C GLN A 211 -23.56 15.75 18.99
N SER A 212 -24.06 15.80 17.75
CA SER A 212 -25.32 16.50 17.45
C SER A 212 -26.55 15.69 17.88
N THR A 213 -26.45 14.36 17.91
CA THR A 213 -27.55 13.46 18.28
C THR A 213 -27.74 13.32 19.80
N THR A 214 -26.71 13.62 20.59
CA THR A 214 -26.76 13.56 22.07
C THR A 214 -27.24 14.86 22.72
N GLY A 215 -27.42 15.95 21.96
CA GLY A 215 -27.84 17.26 22.45
C GLY A 215 -29.33 17.61 22.30
N SER A 216 -30.10 16.84 21.51
CA SER A 216 -31.54 17.09 21.32
C SER A 216 -32.33 15.78 21.40
N LYS A 217 -32.57 15.32 22.62
CA LYS A 217 -33.82 14.62 22.94
C LYS A 217 -34.80 15.66 23.44
N ASP A 218 -35.35 16.46 22.55
CA ASP A 218 -36.67 17.06 22.69
C ASP A 218 -37.05 17.80 21.40
N LEU A 219 -38.31 17.57 20.98
CA LEU A 219 -39.08 18.24 19.92
C LEU A 219 -38.94 17.73 18.47
N VAL A 220 -39.71 16.67 18.25
CA VAL A 220 -40.64 16.41 17.14
C VAL A 220 -41.07 17.62 16.27
N TYR A 221 -41.08 17.39 14.94
CA TYR A 221 -41.71 18.11 13.80
C TYR A 221 -41.46 19.62 13.64
N SER A 222 -40.67 20.01 12.63
CA SER A 222 -41.19 20.63 11.39
C SER A 222 -40.07 21.18 10.47
N ASN A 223 -40.28 20.97 9.17
CA ASN A 223 -39.77 21.71 8.02
C ASN A 223 -38.29 21.58 7.61
N GLN A 224 -38.13 21.26 6.32
CA GLN A 224 -36.91 21.38 5.55
C GLN A 224 -36.35 22.81 5.64
N GLU A 225 -35.34 23.00 6.47
CA GLU A 225 -34.30 23.99 6.21
C GLU A 225 -32.97 23.27 6.34
N ASP A 226 -32.28 23.23 5.21
CA ASP A 226 -30.86 23.05 4.97
C ASP A 226 -30.02 23.18 6.25
N PHE A 227 -29.93 22.10 7.04
CA PHE A 227 -28.94 22.03 8.11
C PHE A 227 -27.60 21.94 7.41
N ASP A 228 -26.92 23.08 7.36
CA ASP A 228 -25.58 23.23 6.83
C ASP A 228 -24.62 22.54 7.83
N HIS A 229 -24.61 21.20 7.81
CA HIS A 229 -23.87 20.32 8.72
C HIS A 229 -22.34 20.55 8.62
N PHE A 230 -21.88 21.24 7.56
CA PHE A 230 -20.50 21.70 7.35
C PHE A 230 -20.14 22.99 8.12
N LYS A 231 -21.11 23.68 8.73
CA LYS A 231 -20.89 24.91 9.54
C LYS A 231 -20.63 24.66 11.02
N ILE A 232 -20.52 23.41 11.49
CA ILE A 232 -20.27 23.11 12.90
C ILE A 232 -18.86 23.57 13.27
N LYS A 233 -18.77 24.56 14.17
CA LYS A 233 -17.50 25.08 14.69
C LYS A 233 -17.27 24.53 16.10
N LYS A 234 -16.15 23.84 16.34
CA LYS A 234 -15.78 23.35 17.69
C LYS A 234 -14.51 24.06 18.18
N PRO A 235 -14.41 24.43 19.47
CA PRO A 235 -13.19 25.03 20.00
C PRO A 235 -12.05 24.00 20.01
N LEU A 236 -10.86 24.40 19.58
CA LEU A 236 -9.66 23.55 19.52
C LEU A 236 -9.36 22.82 20.84
N ALA A 237 -9.61 23.47 21.98
CA ALA A 237 -9.46 22.85 23.30
C ALA A 237 -10.31 21.59 23.53
N LYS A 238 -11.44 21.44 22.83
CA LYS A 238 -12.27 20.22 22.85
C LYS A 238 -11.84 19.20 21.78
N LEU A 239 -11.08 19.62 20.78
CA LEU A 239 -10.56 18.75 19.72
C LEU A 239 -9.27 18.05 20.13
N LEU A 240 -8.41 18.70 20.90
CA LEU A 240 -7.16 18.11 21.43
C LEU A 240 -7.36 16.77 22.18
N PRO A 241 -8.30 16.65 23.14
CA PRO A 241 -8.55 15.35 23.78
C PRO A 241 -9.21 14.32 22.85
N ILE A 242 -9.90 14.76 21.78
CA ILE A 242 -10.48 13.85 20.78
C ILE A 242 -9.39 13.31 19.85
N ILE A 243 -8.51 14.17 19.36
CA ILE A 243 -7.33 13.78 18.56
C ILE A 243 -6.44 12.85 19.39
N ASN A 244 -6.15 13.20 20.65
CA ASN A 244 -5.39 12.32 21.50
C ASN A 244 -6.10 10.99 21.78
N GLY A 245 -7.43 11.02 21.97
CA GLY A 245 -8.25 9.81 22.11
C GLY A 245 -8.29 8.95 20.84
N LEU A 246 -8.20 9.55 19.66
CA LEU A 246 -8.13 8.84 18.37
C LEU A 246 -6.77 8.17 18.16
N LEU A 247 -5.71 8.86 18.58
CA LEU A 247 -4.34 8.35 18.54
C LEU A 247 -4.13 7.25 19.60
N SER A 248 -4.73 7.36 20.80
CA SER A 248 -4.53 6.39 21.89
C SER A 248 -5.47 5.17 21.87
N LYS A 249 -6.65 5.26 21.25
CA LYS A 249 -7.62 4.13 21.21
C LYS A 249 -7.38 3.13 20.07
N ASN A 250 -6.24 3.19 19.39
CA ASN A 250 -5.87 2.35 18.24
C ASN A 250 -6.83 2.42 17.01
N SER A 251 -7.92 3.18 17.06
CA SER A 251 -8.90 3.26 15.95
C SER A 251 -8.35 3.98 14.72
N PHE A 252 -7.49 4.99 14.91
CA PHE A 252 -6.81 5.66 13.81
C PHE A 252 -5.67 4.81 13.23
N PRO A 253 -4.68 4.34 14.03
CA PRO A 253 -3.59 3.50 13.54
C PRO A 253 -4.06 2.24 12.82
N GLU A 254 -5.08 1.53 13.32
CA GLU A 254 -5.60 0.32 12.68
C GLU A 254 -6.23 0.61 11.32
N LYS A 255 -7.10 1.63 11.22
CA LYS A 255 -7.72 1.96 9.93
C LYS A 255 -6.70 2.52 8.93
N LEU A 256 -5.70 3.24 9.40
CA LEU A 256 -4.61 3.73 8.55
C LEU A 256 -3.77 2.57 8.01
N LYS A 257 -3.37 1.62 8.85
CA LYS A 257 -2.65 0.41 8.43
C LYS A 257 -3.43 -0.36 7.36
N GLN A 258 -4.73 -0.58 7.58
CA GLN A 258 -5.58 -1.27 6.61
C GLN A 258 -5.68 -0.53 5.27
N GLN A 259 -5.79 0.80 5.29
CA GLN A 259 -5.84 1.61 4.07
C GLN A 259 -4.51 1.64 3.31
N LEU A 260 -3.39 1.63 4.03
CA LEU A 260 -2.05 1.58 3.41
C LEU A 260 -1.76 0.21 2.78
N ILE A 261 -2.20 -0.88 3.41
CA ILE A 261 -2.08 -2.25 2.85
C ILE A 261 -2.96 -2.41 1.61
N THR A 262 -4.15 -1.82 1.60
CA THR A 262 -5.10 -1.88 0.46
C THR A 262 -4.73 -0.87 -0.64
N TYR A 263 -3.60 -0.17 -0.51
CA TYR A 263 -3.22 0.85 -1.47
C TYR A 263 -2.54 0.22 -2.69
N ASP A 264 -3.16 0.35 -3.86
CA ASP A 264 -2.66 -0.27 -5.09
C ASP A 264 -1.32 0.32 -5.58
N LYS A 265 -1.05 1.61 -5.32
CA LYS A 265 0.13 2.29 -5.87
C LYS A 265 1.47 1.76 -5.31
N PRO A 266 1.65 1.58 -3.98
CA PRO A 266 2.81 0.90 -3.42
C PRO A 266 2.95 -0.53 -3.95
N GLN A 267 1.84 -1.23 -4.18
CA GLN A 267 1.87 -2.60 -4.69
C GLN A 267 2.35 -2.66 -6.16
N ILE A 268 1.89 -1.73 -7.00
CA ILE A 268 2.37 -1.60 -8.38
C ILE A 268 3.85 -1.20 -8.41
N PHE A 269 4.25 -0.25 -7.56
CA PHE A 269 5.66 0.14 -7.44
C PHE A 269 6.53 -1.04 -6.99
N ALA A 270 6.09 -1.82 -6.00
CA ALA A 270 6.77 -3.03 -5.56
C ALA A 270 6.86 -4.09 -6.67
N ALA A 271 5.83 -4.23 -7.51
CA ALA A 271 5.87 -5.12 -8.67
C ALA A 271 6.92 -4.65 -9.69
N ASN A 272 6.98 -3.34 -9.98
CA ASN A 272 7.97 -2.77 -10.89
C ASN A 272 9.40 -2.98 -10.39
N ILE A 273 9.65 -2.78 -9.09
CA ILE A 273 10.96 -3.07 -8.48
C ILE A 273 11.29 -4.55 -8.59
N PHE A 274 10.32 -5.43 -8.29
CA PHE A 274 10.54 -6.87 -8.36
C PHE A 274 10.85 -7.34 -9.79
N GLU A 275 10.19 -6.77 -10.80
CA GLU A 275 10.51 -7.02 -12.21
C GLU A 275 11.88 -6.45 -12.61
N SER A 276 12.29 -5.30 -12.08
CA SER A 276 13.61 -4.71 -12.36
C SER A 276 14.78 -5.50 -11.74
N LEU A 277 14.52 -6.31 -10.72
CA LEU A 277 15.53 -7.11 -10.02
C LEU A 277 15.61 -8.57 -10.54
N LEU A 278 14.70 -8.98 -11.43
CA LEU A 278 14.62 -10.31 -12.04
C LEU A 278 15.36 -10.40 -13.38
#